data_AF-A0A2K3PT25-F1
#
_entry.id   AF-A0A2K3PT25-F1
#
_cell.length_a   1.000
_cell.length_b   1.000
_cell.length_c   1.000
_cell.angle_alpha   90.00
_cell.angle_beta   90.00
_cell.angle_gamma   90.00
#
_symmetry.space_group_name_H-M   'P 1'
#
loop_
_entity.id
_entity.type
_entity.pdbx_description
1 polymer ?
#
loop_
_entity_poly.entity_id
_entity_poly.type
_entity_poly.pdbx_seq_one_letter_code
_entity_poly.pdbx_strand_id
1 'polypeptide(L)'
;MPRWTAVLRAKWSPSCRVDVRCGSAGHVTIDLFNAPDNSPESTLLIHFPPFPSTFPSSDGPETRLPEFIQHLPVASINYRWAAIPQAVTQDGALVPMCWPTPTHDTAFAFAWLVDNLAPLKNGRRDICVYGSHLGASLAMSLALTEAHSHARFGVRGVIAYNGIYNWTMFLPDHRVNRPPTRSKKVVVPPQPAEGSHLRRLQDEMPGLFDDPSNLFDPFASPSLFFHGPGLLVPRSFSMSMEDAANIDRLIQRDDALVMPLKTPRKSHLIFPPRKSTLKIPETLLLYDSQPPPPTPPRTKTRKTRRAKSPGNTFEAQAEELAELMRRSVDVVELKERSKWDEDMKDKEDEAHRRVQLMDVGPEMKNIELSDGGQQAALTWLQHRS
;
A
#
# COMPACT_ATOMS: atom_id res chain seq x y z
N MET A 1 -24.15 -0.23 -27.81
CA MET A 1 -23.84 -1.57 -27.26
C MET A 1 -23.16 -2.40 -28.33
N PRO A 2 -21.88 -2.77 -28.13
CA PRO A 2 -21.32 -3.97 -28.73
C PRO A 2 -21.05 -5.00 -27.62
N ARG A 3 -21.66 -6.18 -27.78
CA ARG A 3 -21.39 -7.39 -27.00
C ARG A 3 -19.96 -7.85 -27.31
N TRP A 4 -19.09 -7.87 -26.31
CA TRP A 4 -17.87 -8.67 -26.35
C TRP A 4 -18.25 -10.08 -25.91
N THR A 5 -18.57 -10.94 -26.88
CA THR A 5 -18.68 -12.38 -26.65
C THR A 5 -17.68 -13.11 -27.53
N ALA A 6 -17.03 -14.09 -26.92
CA ALA A 6 -16.12 -15.08 -27.48
C ALA A 6 -14.65 -14.64 -27.62
N VAL A 7 -13.91 -14.74 -26.51
CA VAL A 7 -12.60 -15.39 -26.57
C VAL A 7 -12.80 -16.81 -26.06
N LEU A 8 -12.53 -17.74 -26.98
CA LEU A 8 -12.77 -19.16 -26.87
C LEU A 8 -11.96 -19.78 -25.72
N ARG A 9 -12.56 -20.80 -25.09
CA ARG A 9 -11.89 -21.81 -24.26
C ARG A 9 -10.74 -22.48 -25.03
N ALA A 10 -9.59 -21.85 -25.09
CA ALA A 10 -8.34 -22.53 -25.40
C ALA A 10 -7.82 -23.16 -24.11
N LYS A 11 -7.20 -24.35 -24.20
CA LYS A 11 -6.41 -24.92 -23.09
C LYS A 11 -5.41 -23.85 -22.64
N TRP A 12 -5.54 -23.38 -21.40
CA TRP A 12 -4.65 -22.35 -20.87
C TRP A 12 -3.25 -22.95 -20.77
N SER A 13 -2.26 -22.26 -21.33
CA SER A 13 -0.86 -22.44 -20.94
C SER A 13 -0.72 -22.21 -19.41
N PRO A 14 0.33 -22.71 -18.74
CA PRO A 14 0.52 -22.49 -17.30
C PRO A 14 0.49 -21.02 -16.87
N SER A 15 0.75 -20.11 -17.83
CA SER A 15 0.55 -18.66 -17.72
C SER A 15 -0.14 -18.10 -18.98
N CYS A 16 -1.01 -17.11 -18.81
CA CYS A 16 -1.68 -16.36 -19.89
C CYS A 16 -1.58 -14.86 -19.63
N ARG A 17 -1.08 -14.08 -20.59
CA ARG A 17 -0.98 -12.61 -20.50
C ARG A 17 -2.14 -11.94 -21.21
N VAL A 18 -2.73 -10.93 -20.57
CA VAL A 18 -3.83 -10.12 -21.11
C VAL A 18 -3.46 -8.64 -21.06
N ASP A 19 -3.69 -7.92 -22.15
CA ASP A 19 -3.54 -6.48 -22.21
C ASP A 19 -4.89 -5.78 -22.02
N VAL A 20 -4.97 -4.90 -21.03
CA VAL A 20 -6.17 -4.12 -20.69
C VAL A 20 -5.93 -2.66 -20.99
N ARG A 21 -6.83 -2.03 -21.75
CA ARG A 21 -6.72 -0.63 -22.12
C ARG A 21 -7.10 0.30 -20.96
N CYS A 22 -6.18 1.17 -20.55
CA CYS A 22 -6.37 2.18 -19.50
C CYS A 22 -6.73 3.55 -20.12
N GLY A 23 -7.86 3.62 -20.82
CA GLY A 23 -8.30 4.86 -21.48
C GLY A 23 -7.31 5.38 -22.53
N SER A 24 -6.90 6.65 -22.41
CA SER A 24 -5.86 7.29 -23.23
C SER A 24 -4.45 7.11 -22.67
N ALA A 25 -4.31 6.60 -21.44
CA ALA A 25 -3.03 6.48 -20.76
C ALA A 25 -2.21 5.27 -21.21
N GLY A 26 -2.73 4.42 -22.11
CA GLY A 26 -2.04 3.23 -22.63
C GLY A 26 -2.70 1.93 -22.19
N HIS A 27 -1.90 0.90 -21.91
CA HIS A 27 -2.35 -0.43 -21.51
C HIS A 27 -1.63 -0.89 -20.24
N VAL A 28 -2.33 -1.67 -19.41
CA VAL A 28 -1.79 -2.44 -18.29
C VAL A 28 -1.83 -3.91 -18.66
N THR A 29 -0.81 -4.68 -18.27
CA THR A 29 -0.77 -6.12 -18.55
C THR A 29 -1.10 -6.91 -17.29
N ILE A 30 -1.85 -8.01 -17.47
CA ILE A 30 -2.22 -8.94 -16.40
C ILE A 30 -1.68 -10.32 -16.78
N ASP A 31 -0.86 -10.90 -15.90
CA ASP A 31 -0.39 -12.27 -16.03
C ASP A 31 -1.25 -13.19 -15.16
N LEU A 32 -1.97 -14.11 -15.79
CA LEU A 32 -2.81 -15.11 -15.13
C LEU A 32 -2.04 -16.43 -15.02
N PHE A 33 -1.86 -16.91 -13.80
CA PHE A 33 -1.18 -18.15 -13.47
C PHE A 33 -2.14 -19.14 -12.82
N ASN A 34 -1.98 -20.43 -13.13
CA ASN A 34 -2.82 -21.52 -12.61
C ASN A 34 -4.32 -21.19 -12.71
N ALA A 35 -4.83 -21.20 -13.95
CA ALA A 35 -6.19 -20.79 -14.30
C ALA A 35 -7.20 -21.24 -13.22
N PRO A 36 -7.98 -20.32 -12.64
CA PRO A 36 -8.87 -20.66 -11.55
C PRO A 36 -9.94 -21.63 -12.07
N ASP A 37 -9.96 -22.85 -11.53
CA ASP A 37 -11.07 -23.78 -11.78
C ASP A 37 -12.40 -23.10 -11.44
N ASN A 38 -13.50 -23.48 -12.09
CA ASN A 38 -14.84 -22.93 -11.79
C ASN A 38 -15.37 -23.31 -10.39
N SER A 39 -14.52 -23.84 -9.50
CA SER A 39 -14.87 -24.07 -8.11
C SER A 39 -15.15 -22.73 -7.42
N PRO A 40 -16.29 -22.60 -6.70
CA PRO A 40 -16.56 -21.46 -5.85
C PRO A 40 -15.64 -21.42 -4.60
N GLU A 41 -14.96 -22.52 -4.28
CA GLU A 41 -14.05 -22.63 -3.14
C GLU A 41 -12.62 -22.17 -3.45
N SER A 42 -12.28 -21.95 -4.73
CA SER A 42 -10.94 -21.44 -5.08
C SER A 42 -10.88 -19.92 -4.92
N THR A 43 -10.08 -19.46 -3.95
CA THR A 43 -9.74 -18.04 -3.79
C THR A 43 -8.84 -17.59 -4.94
N LEU A 44 -9.17 -16.45 -5.56
CA LEU A 44 -8.27 -15.81 -6.54
C LEU A 44 -7.32 -14.87 -5.80
N LEU A 45 -6.02 -15.04 -6.01
CA LEU A 45 -5.02 -14.12 -5.48
C LEU A 45 -4.67 -13.06 -6.53
N ILE A 46 -4.84 -11.78 -6.21
CA ILE A 46 -4.33 -10.68 -7.02
C ILE A 46 -2.95 -10.31 -6.50
N HIS A 47 -1.94 -10.33 -7.36
CA HIS A 47 -0.56 -10.00 -7.01
C HIS A 47 -0.16 -8.64 -7.60
N PHE A 48 0.40 -7.77 -6.74
CA PHE A 48 1.08 -6.54 -7.14
C PHE A 48 2.59 -6.70 -6.90
N PRO A 49 3.41 -6.72 -7.97
CA PRO A 49 4.86 -6.85 -7.84
C PRO A 49 5.48 -5.66 -7.09
N PRO A 50 6.69 -5.81 -6.51
CA PRO A 50 7.31 -4.77 -5.71
C PRO A 50 7.62 -3.49 -6.49
N PHE A 51 8.00 -3.67 -7.76
CA PHE A 51 8.31 -2.61 -8.71
C PHE A 51 7.81 -3.06 -10.09
N PRO A 52 7.46 -2.13 -11.00
CA PRO A 52 7.07 -2.50 -12.35
C PRO A 52 8.16 -3.27 -13.08
N SER A 53 7.77 -4.32 -13.79
CA SER A 53 8.69 -5.00 -14.71
C SER A 53 9.02 -4.07 -15.87
N THR A 54 10.30 -3.78 -16.07
CA THR A 54 10.78 -3.18 -17.33
C THR A 54 10.32 -4.08 -18.48
N PHE A 55 9.76 -3.49 -19.55
CA PHE A 55 9.21 -4.22 -20.71
C PHE A 55 10.03 -5.47 -21.07
N PRO A 56 9.39 -6.59 -21.44
CA PRO A 56 10.11 -7.78 -21.84
C PRO A 56 10.93 -7.46 -23.10
N SER A 57 12.24 -7.31 -22.94
CA SER A 57 13.17 -7.67 -24.00
C SER A 57 12.83 -9.10 -24.43
N SER A 58 12.94 -9.39 -25.73
CA SER A 58 12.61 -10.71 -26.29
C SER A 58 13.33 -11.91 -25.63
N ASP A 59 14.32 -11.63 -24.76
CA ASP A 59 15.08 -12.62 -23.97
C ASP A 59 15.20 -12.23 -22.46
N GLY A 60 14.26 -11.48 -21.87
CA GLY A 60 14.27 -11.03 -20.46
C GLY A 60 13.35 -11.82 -19.51
N PRO A 61 13.66 -11.90 -18.19
CA PRO A 61 13.11 -12.91 -17.29
C PRO A 61 11.60 -12.75 -17.11
N GLU A 62 10.88 -13.87 -17.22
CA GLU A 62 9.47 -14.00 -16.90
C GLU A 62 9.17 -13.35 -15.53
N THR A 63 8.04 -12.66 -15.41
CA THR A 63 7.54 -12.12 -14.14
C THR A 63 7.50 -13.24 -13.09
N ARG A 64 8.53 -13.34 -12.25
CA ARG A 64 8.67 -14.46 -11.32
C ARG A 64 7.76 -14.21 -10.14
N LEU A 65 6.72 -15.03 -10.02
CA LEU A 65 5.90 -15.05 -8.82
C LEU A 65 6.75 -15.48 -7.60
N PRO A 66 6.52 -14.93 -6.41
CA PRO A 66 7.05 -15.47 -5.17
C PRO A 66 6.73 -16.96 -5.02
N GLU A 67 7.69 -17.74 -4.52
CA GLU A 67 7.59 -19.21 -4.46
C GLU A 67 6.32 -19.69 -3.75
N PHE A 68 5.96 -19.05 -2.64
CA PHE A 68 4.76 -19.41 -1.88
C PHE A 68 3.42 -19.21 -2.60
N ILE A 69 3.36 -18.48 -3.72
CA ILE A 69 2.12 -18.25 -4.48
C ILE A 69 2.14 -18.88 -5.87
N GLN A 70 3.27 -19.47 -6.30
CA GLN A 70 3.41 -20.08 -7.63
C GLN A 70 2.44 -21.23 -7.90
N HIS A 71 1.88 -21.85 -6.86
CA HIS A 71 0.94 -22.97 -6.96
C HIS A 71 -0.53 -22.55 -6.80
N LEU A 72 -0.80 -21.27 -6.53
CA LEU A 72 -2.14 -20.74 -6.33
C LEU A 72 -2.70 -20.13 -7.63
N PRO A 73 -4.03 -19.97 -7.79
CA PRO A 73 -4.60 -19.17 -8.86
C PRO A 73 -4.24 -17.69 -8.65
N VAL A 74 -3.36 -17.15 -9.49
CA VAL A 74 -2.85 -15.78 -9.35
C VAL A 74 -3.15 -14.94 -10.58
N ALA A 75 -3.62 -13.71 -10.36
CA ALA A 75 -3.64 -12.65 -11.35
C ALA A 75 -2.62 -11.57 -10.95
N SER A 76 -1.48 -11.51 -11.63
CA SER A 76 -0.44 -10.51 -11.39
C SER A 76 -0.69 -9.27 -12.24
N ILE A 77 -0.91 -8.13 -11.61
CA ILE A 77 -1.16 -6.85 -12.29
C ILE A 77 0.16 -6.10 -12.43
N ASN A 78 0.66 -5.98 -13.66
CA ASN A 78 1.91 -5.30 -13.97
C ASN A 78 1.65 -3.80 -14.17
N TYR A 79 1.40 -3.11 -13.06
CA TYR A 79 1.12 -1.67 -13.01
C TYR A 79 2.33 -0.83 -13.45
N ARG A 80 2.06 0.40 -13.90
CA ARG A 80 3.09 1.32 -14.39
C ARG A 80 3.37 2.43 -13.38
N TRP A 81 4.49 2.30 -12.67
CA TRP A 81 4.93 3.28 -11.67
C TRP A 81 6.46 3.41 -11.58
N ALA A 82 7.05 4.37 -12.28
CA ALA A 82 8.51 4.49 -12.34
C ALA A 82 8.97 5.94 -12.21
N ALA A 83 10.08 6.13 -11.49
CA ALA A 83 10.69 7.46 -11.33
C ALA A 83 11.30 8.00 -12.63
N ILE A 84 11.57 7.12 -13.60
CA ILE A 84 12.11 7.47 -14.91
C ILE A 84 11.07 7.06 -15.96
N PRO A 85 10.65 7.98 -16.86
CA PRO A 85 9.77 7.64 -17.98
C PRO A 85 10.41 6.56 -18.86
N GLN A 86 9.70 5.46 -19.12
CA GLN A 86 10.26 4.29 -19.80
C GLN A 86 9.67 3.96 -21.18
N ALA A 87 8.81 4.80 -21.76
CA ALA A 87 8.27 4.51 -23.09
C ALA A 87 8.11 5.76 -23.94
N VAL A 88 8.69 5.71 -25.14
CA VAL A 88 8.33 6.54 -26.30
C VAL A 88 7.23 5.76 -27.03
N THR A 89 6.03 6.34 -27.18
CA THR A 89 4.98 5.75 -28.01
C THR A 89 5.46 5.66 -29.47
N GLN A 90 4.77 4.88 -30.31
CA GLN A 90 5.04 4.85 -31.75
C GLN A 90 4.98 6.25 -32.40
N ASP A 91 4.30 7.21 -31.75
CA ASP A 91 4.18 8.61 -32.15
C ASP A 91 5.23 9.55 -31.50
N GLY A 92 6.20 9.03 -30.76
CA GLY A 92 7.24 9.85 -30.12
C GLY A 92 6.85 10.47 -28.77
N ALA A 93 5.64 10.21 -28.26
CA ALA A 93 5.17 10.78 -26.99
C ALA A 93 5.61 9.94 -25.78
N LEU A 94 6.08 10.59 -24.72
CA LEU A 94 6.41 9.90 -23.47
C LEU A 94 5.14 9.48 -22.74
N VAL A 95 5.05 8.22 -22.31
CA VAL A 95 3.95 7.75 -21.45
C VAL A 95 4.28 8.16 -20.00
N PRO A 96 3.43 8.96 -19.33
CA PRO A 96 3.64 9.29 -17.92
C PRO A 96 3.54 8.04 -17.06
N MET A 97 4.64 7.67 -16.41
CA MET A 97 4.74 6.53 -15.49
C MET A 97 4.68 6.96 -14.02
N CYS A 98 4.34 8.23 -13.77
CA CYS A 98 4.16 8.83 -12.46
C CYS A 98 2.73 8.66 -11.96
N TRP A 99 2.50 9.04 -10.71
CA TRP A 99 1.14 9.21 -10.18
C TRP A 99 0.29 10.15 -11.05
N PRO A 100 -1.00 9.86 -11.32
CA PRO A 100 -1.86 8.79 -10.79
C PRO A 100 -1.98 7.54 -11.68
N THR A 101 -1.12 7.36 -12.70
CA THR A 101 -1.16 6.21 -13.63
C THR A 101 -1.31 4.83 -12.94
N PRO A 102 -0.56 4.50 -11.86
CA PRO A 102 -0.62 3.18 -11.23
C PRO A 102 -1.99 2.85 -10.63
N THR A 103 -2.71 3.84 -10.11
CA THR A 103 -4.06 3.66 -9.57
C THR A 103 -5.07 3.44 -10.67
N HIS A 104 -4.93 4.14 -11.80
CA HIS A 104 -5.77 3.87 -12.97
C HIS A 104 -5.53 2.46 -13.49
N ASP A 105 -4.28 2.04 -13.63
CA ASP A 105 -3.92 0.68 -14.04
C ASP A 105 -4.54 -0.37 -13.12
N THR A 106 -4.46 -0.15 -11.80
CA THR A 106 -5.07 -1.01 -10.79
C THR A 106 -6.60 -1.11 -10.96
N ALA A 107 -7.27 0.03 -11.14
CA ALA A 107 -8.72 0.08 -11.29
C ALA A 107 -9.21 -0.59 -12.57
N PHE A 108 -8.57 -0.31 -13.72
CA PHE A 108 -8.92 -0.93 -15.00
C PHE A 108 -8.64 -2.43 -15.01
N ALA A 109 -7.49 -2.86 -14.45
CA ALA A 109 -7.16 -4.27 -14.33
C ALA A 109 -8.15 -5.01 -13.42
N PHE A 110 -8.48 -4.44 -12.26
CA PHE A 110 -9.46 -5.04 -11.36
C PHE A 110 -10.84 -5.15 -11.99
N ALA A 111 -11.32 -4.10 -12.66
CA ALA A 111 -12.59 -4.13 -13.39
C ALA A 111 -12.61 -5.26 -14.44
N TRP A 112 -11.52 -5.41 -15.19
CA TRP A 112 -11.39 -6.51 -16.15
C TRP A 112 -11.45 -7.89 -15.47
N LEU A 113 -10.79 -8.07 -14.33
CA LEU A 113 -10.85 -9.32 -13.56
C LEU A 113 -12.27 -9.62 -13.08
N VAL A 114 -13.01 -8.61 -12.63
CA VAL A 114 -14.43 -8.76 -12.24
C VAL A 114 -15.27 -9.20 -13.44
N ASP A 115 -15.12 -8.54 -14.59
CA ASP A 115 -15.93 -8.83 -15.77
C ASP A 115 -15.64 -10.21 -16.39
N ASN A 116 -14.42 -10.73 -16.25
CA ASN A 116 -13.97 -11.94 -16.95
C ASN A 116 -13.80 -13.17 -16.04
N LEU A 117 -13.48 -12.98 -14.76
CA LEU A 117 -13.18 -14.08 -13.82
C LEU A 117 -14.21 -14.26 -12.70
N ALA A 118 -15.24 -13.41 -12.63
CA ALA A 118 -16.34 -13.62 -11.71
C ALA A 118 -17.05 -14.96 -12.01
N PRO A 119 -17.38 -15.76 -10.98
CA PRO A 119 -18.05 -17.05 -11.18
C PRO A 119 -19.34 -16.94 -11.98
N LEU A 120 -19.56 -17.90 -12.89
CA LEU A 120 -20.84 -18.05 -13.59
C LEU A 120 -21.93 -18.51 -12.60
N LYS A 121 -23.17 -18.03 -12.79
CA LYS A 121 -24.32 -18.28 -11.90
C LYS A 121 -24.13 -17.64 -10.52
N ASN A 122 -25.05 -17.85 -9.56
CA ASN A 122 -25.02 -17.20 -8.24
C ASN A 122 -23.84 -17.60 -7.32
N GLY A 123 -22.73 -18.08 -7.89
CA GLY A 123 -21.51 -18.42 -7.17
C GLY A 123 -20.87 -17.20 -6.53
N ARG A 124 -20.18 -17.45 -5.42
CA ARG A 124 -19.32 -16.49 -4.74
C ARG A 124 -17.89 -16.99 -4.86
N ARG A 125 -16.97 -16.05 -5.06
CA ARG A 125 -15.53 -16.29 -5.02
C ARG A 125 -14.89 -15.14 -4.28
N ASP A 126 -14.11 -15.48 -3.27
CA ASP A 126 -13.39 -14.50 -2.49
C ASP A 126 -12.06 -14.16 -3.19
N ILE A 127 -11.67 -12.89 -3.06
CA ILE A 127 -10.42 -12.37 -3.61
C ILE A 127 -9.51 -12.03 -2.43
N CYS A 128 -8.27 -12.52 -2.49
CA CYS A 128 -7.20 -12.03 -1.64
C CYS A 128 -6.25 -11.19 -2.49
N VAL A 129 -5.69 -10.13 -1.92
CA VAL A 129 -4.71 -9.29 -2.58
C VAL A 129 -3.37 -9.47 -1.87
N TYR A 130 -2.29 -9.65 -2.62
CA TYR A 130 -0.93 -9.62 -2.10
C TYR A 130 -0.14 -8.55 -2.84
N GLY A 131 0.59 -7.73 -2.09
CA GLY A 131 1.50 -6.75 -2.66
C GLY A 131 2.75 -6.58 -1.81
N SER A 132 3.85 -6.21 -2.46
CA SER A 132 5.09 -5.85 -1.78
C SER A 132 5.55 -4.44 -2.18
N HIS A 133 6.27 -3.73 -1.33
CA HIS A 133 6.89 -2.41 -1.62
C HIS A 133 5.90 -1.40 -2.23
N LEU A 134 6.12 -0.90 -3.46
CA LEU A 134 5.16 0.01 -4.12
C LEU A 134 3.82 -0.68 -4.39
N GLY A 135 3.87 -1.96 -4.77
CA GLY A 135 2.70 -2.80 -5.00
C GLY A 135 1.86 -3.02 -3.74
N ALA A 136 2.47 -3.01 -2.55
CA ALA A 136 1.76 -3.11 -1.28
C ALA A 136 0.85 -1.90 -1.02
N SER A 137 1.27 -0.69 -1.43
CA SER A 137 0.44 0.52 -1.35
C SER A 137 -0.81 0.39 -2.23
N LEU A 138 -0.63 -0.07 -3.47
CA LEU A 138 -1.73 -0.30 -4.42
C LEU A 138 -2.66 -1.43 -3.95
N ALA A 139 -2.09 -2.54 -3.47
CA ALA A 139 -2.83 -3.66 -2.91
C ALA A 139 -3.70 -3.23 -1.73
N MET A 140 -3.16 -2.41 -0.82
CA MET A 140 -3.89 -1.87 0.32
C MET A 140 -5.01 -0.93 -0.13
N SER A 141 -4.72 0.01 -1.04
CA SER A 141 -5.74 0.92 -1.57
C SER A 141 -6.89 0.16 -2.24
N LEU A 142 -6.59 -0.81 -3.10
CA LEU A 142 -7.58 -1.67 -3.72
C LEU A 142 -8.41 -2.42 -2.67
N ALA A 143 -7.76 -3.00 -1.67
CA ALA A 143 -8.46 -3.74 -0.62
C ALA A 143 -9.39 -2.85 0.20
N LEU A 144 -8.98 -1.62 0.53
CA LEU A 144 -9.80 -0.68 1.28
C LEU A 144 -11.01 -0.19 0.47
N THR A 145 -10.89 -0.06 -0.86
CA THR A 145 -11.97 0.43 -1.70
C THR A 145 -12.85 -0.65 -2.32
N GLU A 146 -12.42 -1.91 -2.30
CA GLU A 146 -13.15 -3.04 -2.92
C GLU A 146 -13.57 -4.14 -1.94
N ALA A 147 -13.36 -3.95 -0.62
CA ALA A 147 -13.79 -4.86 0.44
C ALA A 147 -15.29 -4.81 0.74
N HIS A 148 -16.11 -5.10 -0.27
CA HIS A 148 -17.57 -5.11 -0.20
C HIS A 148 -18.07 -6.43 0.39
N SER A 149 -18.56 -6.46 1.63
CA SER A 149 -18.92 -7.71 2.33
C SER A 149 -19.99 -8.57 1.66
N HIS A 150 -20.84 -7.93 0.84
CA HIS A 150 -21.96 -8.56 0.14
C HIS A 150 -21.64 -8.89 -1.33
N ALA A 151 -20.53 -8.38 -1.88
CA ALA A 151 -20.15 -8.64 -3.25
C ALA A 151 -19.81 -10.13 -3.44
N ARG A 152 -20.30 -10.72 -4.53
CA ARG A 152 -20.03 -12.12 -4.88
C ARG A 152 -18.61 -12.36 -5.35
N PHE A 153 -17.99 -11.33 -5.90
CA PHE A 153 -16.61 -11.32 -6.33
C PHE A 153 -16.01 -10.04 -5.77
N GLY A 154 -15.37 -10.14 -4.61
CA GLY A 154 -14.94 -8.98 -3.85
C GLY A 154 -13.77 -9.29 -2.95
N VAL A 155 -13.03 -8.24 -2.58
CA VAL A 155 -11.84 -8.39 -1.75
C VAL A 155 -12.23 -8.76 -0.32
N ARG A 156 -11.57 -9.78 0.22
CA ARG A 156 -11.74 -10.26 1.60
C ARG A 156 -10.48 -10.11 2.42
N GLY A 157 -9.35 -10.36 1.78
CA GLY A 157 -8.04 -10.40 2.43
C GLY A 157 -7.03 -9.51 1.73
N VAL A 158 -6.10 -8.96 2.48
CA VAL A 158 -4.90 -8.32 1.95
C VAL A 158 -3.66 -8.72 2.77
N ILE A 159 -2.61 -9.09 2.06
CA ILE A 159 -1.27 -9.32 2.60
C ILE A 159 -0.36 -8.27 1.99
N ALA A 160 0.28 -7.46 2.82
CA ALA A 160 1.12 -6.37 2.35
C ALA A 160 2.49 -6.44 3.02
N TYR A 161 3.55 -6.53 2.19
CA TYR A 161 4.93 -6.67 2.65
C TYR A 161 5.76 -5.41 2.36
N ASN A 162 6.42 -4.84 3.37
CA ASN A 162 7.26 -3.64 3.25
C ASN A 162 6.59 -2.49 2.48
N GLY A 163 5.29 -2.31 2.68
CA GLY A 163 4.53 -1.28 1.98
C GLY A 163 4.73 0.13 2.52
N ILE A 164 4.52 1.12 1.64
CA ILE A 164 4.43 2.53 2.03
C ILE A 164 2.95 2.92 2.11
N TYR A 165 2.44 3.14 3.32
CA TYR A 165 1.02 3.43 3.52
C TYR A 165 0.75 4.93 3.75
N ASN A 166 1.80 5.70 4.01
CA ASN A 166 1.75 7.14 4.17
C ASN A 166 3.03 7.79 3.61
N TRP A 167 2.97 8.22 2.35
CA TRP A 167 4.08 8.91 1.69
C TRP A 167 4.42 10.26 2.32
N THR A 168 3.45 10.90 2.99
CA THR A 168 3.73 12.16 3.71
C THR A 168 4.73 11.97 4.85
N MET A 169 4.99 10.73 5.32
CA MET A 169 6.05 10.44 6.29
C MET A 169 7.46 10.70 5.77
N PHE A 170 7.68 10.82 4.46
CA PHE A 170 8.95 11.23 3.89
C PHE A 170 9.20 12.75 3.93
N LEU A 171 8.14 13.54 4.13
CA LEU A 171 8.26 14.99 4.13
C LEU A 171 8.97 15.47 5.41
N PRO A 172 9.88 16.46 5.32
CA PRO A 172 10.61 16.99 6.48
C PRO A 172 9.71 17.45 7.62
N ASP A 173 8.56 18.03 7.27
CA ASP A 173 7.59 18.56 8.22
C ASP A 173 6.74 17.49 8.93
N HIS A 174 6.81 16.24 8.51
CA HIS A 174 6.05 15.17 9.15
C HIS A 174 6.48 14.97 10.61
N ARG A 175 5.51 14.68 11.48
CA ARG A 175 5.75 14.54 12.93
C ARG A 175 6.79 13.48 13.27
N VAL A 176 6.90 12.45 12.44
CA VAL A 176 7.86 11.35 12.59
C VAL A 176 9.32 11.81 12.40
N ASN A 177 9.51 12.88 11.62
CA ASN A 177 10.83 13.45 11.32
C ASN A 177 11.18 14.63 12.23
N ARG A 178 10.22 15.13 13.02
CA ARG A 178 10.46 16.26 13.93
C ARG A 178 11.09 15.78 15.24
N PRO A 179 12.13 16.47 15.75
CA PRO A 179 12.72 16.12 17.02
C PRO A 179 11.69 16.28 18.16
N PRO A 180 11.72 15.41 19.19
CA PRO A 180 10.82 15.55 20.32
C PRO A 180 11.04 16.90 21.01
N THR A 181 9.96 17.64 21.22
CA THR A 181 9.94 19.05 21.68
C THR A 181 10.61 19.29 23.04
N ARG A 182 11.06 18.24 23.74
CA ARG A 182 11.70 18.29 25.06
C ARG A 182 13.21 18.05 25.05
N SER A 183 13.83 17.72 23.92
CA SER A 183 15.29 17.55 23.86
C SER A 183 15.99 18.85 23.48
N LYS A 184 16.78 19.42 24.39
CA LYS A 184 17.68 20.58 24.14
C LYS A 184 18.85 20.27 23.19
N LYS A 185 18.92 19.04 22.66
CA LYS A 185 19.95 18.63 21.70
C LYS A 185 19.36 18.75 20.31
N VAL A 186 20.13 19.34 19.37
CA VAL A 186 19.86 19.28 17.93
C VAL A 186 19.98 17.81 17.54
N VAL A 187 18.87 17.08 17.58
CA VAL A 187 18.81 15.70 17.09
C VAL A 187 18.43 15.80 15.62
N VAL A 188 19.34 15.33 14.76
CA VAL A 188 19.07 15.20 13.32
C VAL A 188 17.78 14.38 13.15
N PRO A 189 16.84 14.81 12.29
CA PRO A 189 15.65 14.04 11.97
C PRO A 189 16.00 12.57 11.73
N PRO A 190 15.30 11.61 12.33
CA PRO A 190 15.53 10.20 12.07
C PRO A 190 15.18 9.91 10.60
N GLN A 191 16.22 9.87 9.75
CA GLN A 191 16.11 9.52 8.34
C GLN A 191 16.11 7.99 8.18
N PRO A 192 15.51 7.46 7.10
CA PRO A 192 15.70 6.08 6.72
C PRO A 192 17.20 5.72 6.68
N ALA A 193 17.55 4.51 7.12
CA ALA A 193 18.93 4.07 7.18
C ALA A 193 19.58 4.12 5.79
N GLU A 194 20.83 4.59 5.73
CA GLU A 194 21.58 4.69 4.48
C GLU A 194 21.72 3.31 3.82
N GLY A 195 21.38 3.21 2.53
CA GLY A 195 21.36 1.95 1.79
C GLY A 195 20.12 1.06 1.98
N SER A 196 19.16 1.44 2.83
CA SER A 196 17.86 0.73 2.93
C SER A 196 17.00 0.91 1.67
N HIS A 197 16.10 -0.04 1.41
CA HIS A 197 15.11 0.06 0.33
C HIS A 197 14.19 1.26 0.56
N LEU A 198 13.85 1.55 1.82
CA LEU A 198 13.07 2.73 2.17
C LEU A 198 13.77 4.04 1.79
N ARG A 199 15.11 4.10 1.96
CA ARG A 199 15.89 5.25 1.52
C ARG A 199 15.88 5.40 -0.01
N ARG A 200 16.00 4.30 -0.75
CA ARG A 200 15.89 4.32 -2.22
C ARG A 200 14.54 4.89 -2.67
N LEU A 201 13.44 4.44 -2.05
CA LEU A 201 12.09 4.96 -2.33
C LEU A 201 11.97 6.47 -2.03
N GLN A 202 12.62 6.95 -0.96
CA GLN A 202 12.67 8.38 -0.64
C GLN A 202 13.39 9.18 -1.74
N ASP A 203 14.48 8.65 -2.27
CA ASP A 203 15.26 9.31 -3.33
C ASP A 203 14.53 9.29 -4.68
N GLU A 204 13.76 8.23 -4.97
CA GLU A 204 12.95 8.08 -6.19
C GLU A 204 11.60 8.82 -6.14
N MET A 205 11.13 9.19 -4.94
CA MET A 205 9.82 9.81 -4.69
C MET A 205 9.49 10.98 -5.64
N PRO A 206 10.40 11.92 -5.96
CA PRO A 206 10.08 13.02 -6.89
C PRO A 206 9.66 12.54 -8.27
N GLY A 207 10.31 11.51 -8.82
CA GLY A 207 9.95 10.96 -10.13
C GLY A 207 8.70 10.08 -10.09
N LEU A 208 8.38 9.49 -8.93
CA LEU A 208 7.17 8.68 -8.76
C LEU A 208 5.89 9.53 -8.72
N PHE A 209 5.98 10.79 -8.32
CA PHE A 209 4.82 11.64 -8.02
C PHE A 209 4.77 12.96 -8.79
N ASP A 210 5.88 13.45 -9.35
CA ASP A 210 6.08 14.75 -10.03
C ASP A 210 5.79 16.00 -9.16
N ASP A 211 4.65 16.01 -8.45
CA ASP A 211 4.17 17.08 -7.60
C ASP A 211 3.99 16.57 -6.14
N PRO A 212 4.50 17.29 -5.13
CA PRO A 212 4.33 16.92 -3.72
C PRO A 212 2.87 16.77 -3.26
N SER A 213 1.92 17.45 -3.91
CA SER A 213 0.49 17.31 -3.63
C SER A 213 -0.02 15.89 -3.86
N ASN A 214 0.58 15.14 -4.78
CA ASN A 214 0.18 13.76 -5.09
C ASN A 214 0.51 12.78 -3.95
N LEU A 215 1.43 13.12 -3.04
CA LEU A 215 1.69 12.32 -1.82
C LEU A 215 0.50 12.30 -0.86
N PHE A 216 -0.40 13.28 -0.99
CA PHE A 216 -1.59 13.47 -0.16
C PHE A 216 -2.82 12.78 -0.73
N ASP A 217 -2.70 12.09 -1.87
CA ASP A 217 -3.75 11.26 -2.42
C ASP A 217 -3.98 10.02 -1.53
N PRO A 218 -5.22 9.76 -1.06
CA PRO A 218 -5.51 8.56 -0.27
C PRO A 218 -5.21 7.23 -0.97
N PHE A 219 -5.24 7.18 -2.30
CA PHE A 219 -4.88 5.98 -3.03
C PHE A 219 -3.36 5.74 -3.08
N ALA A 220 -2.55 6.79 -2.99
CA ALA A 220 -1.09 6.67 -2.86
C ALA A 220 -0.72 6.36 -1.42
N SER A 221 -1.38 7.06 -0.48
CA SER A 221 -1.16 6.98 0.96
C SER A 221 -2.42 6.43 1.67
N PRO A 222 -2.64 5.10 1.66
CA PRO A 222 -3.81 4.46 2.27
C PRO A 222 -4.17 4.91 3.69
N SER A 223 -3.19 5.31 4.52
CA SER A 223 -3.45 5.85 5.86
C SER A 223 -4.36 7.08 5.85
N LEU A 224 -4.35 7.85 4.76
CA LEU A 224 -5.17 9.06 4.59
C LEU A 224 -6.66 8.77 4.39
N PHE A 225 -7.07 7.52 4.13
CA PHE A 225 -8.48 7.14 4.25
C PHE A 225 -9.00 7.32 5.70
N PHE A 226 -8.12 7.16 6.70
CA PHE A 226 -8.48 7.15 8.11
C PHE A 226 -8.21 8.48 8.84
N HIS A 227 -7.40 9.37 8.28
CA HIS A 227 -7.11 10.66 8.89
C HIS A 227 -6.65 11.73 7.90
N GLY A 228 -6.82 12.99 8.28
CA GLY A 228 -6.17 14.10 7.59
C GLY A 228 -4.65 14.10 7.85
N PRO A 229 -3.81 14.47 6.87
CA PRO A 229 -2.35 14.44 6.97
C PRO A 229 -1.81 15.36 8.09
N GLY A 230 -2.55 16.43 8.43
CA GLY A 230 -2.14 17.40 9.45
C GLY A 230 -0.91 18.22 9.05
N LEU A 231 -0.65 18.30 7.73
CA LEU A 231 0.44 19.04 7.10
C LEU A 231 -0.13 19.93 6.00
N LEU A 232 0.60 20.99 5.67
CA LEU A 232 0.39 21.73 4.44
C LEU A 232 1.13 21.00 3.31
N VAL A 233 0.60 21.10 2.09
CA VAL A 233 1.30 20.61 0.90
C VAL A 233 2.55 21.49 0.72
N PRO A 234 3.76 20.92 0.74
CA PRO A 234 4.98 21.69 0.55
C PRO A 234 5.19 22.04 -0.92
N ARG A 235 6.02 23.05 -1.19
CA ARG A 235 6.41 23.42 -2.56
C ARG A 235 7.40 22.44 -3.19
N SER A 236 8.09 21.64 -2.38
CA SER A 236 9.04 20.62 -2.83
C SER A 236 9.08 19.42 -1.89
N PHE A 237 9.67 18.33 -2.36
CA PHE A 237 9.76 17.06 -1.64
C PHE A 237 10.75 17.07 -0.45
N SER A 238 11.83 17.86 -0.55
CA SER A 238 12.97 17.79 0.37
C SER A 238 13.09 18.99 1.31
N MET A 239 12.32 20.05 1.08
CA MET A 239 12.45 21.31 1.81
C MET A 239 11.36 21.45 2.86
N SER A 240 11.71 21.88 4.08
CA SER A 240 10.71 22.21 5.10
C SER A 240 10.02 23.55 4.77
N MET A 241 8.81 23.72 5.27
CA MET A 241 8.07 24.99 5.16
C MET A 241 8.79 26.16 5.83
N GLU A 242 9.52 25.89 6.92
CA GLU A 242 10.32 26.90 7.61
C GLU A 242 11.50 27.35 6.75
N ASP A 243 12.23 26.41 6.16
CA ASP A 243 13.33 26.72 5.25
C ASP A 243 12.82 27.47 4.01
N ALA A 244 11.69 27.05 3.44
CA ALA A 244 11.08 27.72 2.29
C ALA A 244 10.72 29.17 2.62
N ALA A 245 10.13 29.42 3.79
CA ALA A 245 9.82 30.77 4.26
C ALA A 245 11.09 31.61 4.52
N ASN A 246 12.16 30.99 5.02
CA ASN A 246 13.44 31.66 5.22
C ASN A 246 14.10 32.07 3.89
N ILE A 247 14.02 31.22 2.86
CA ILE A 247 14.47 31.57 1.51
C ILE A 247 13.63 32.71 0.91
N ASP A 248 12.29 32.64 1.03
CA ASP A 248 11.41 33.69 0.53
C ASP A 248 11.75 35.06 1.15
N ARG A 249 12.02 35.10 2.47
CA ARG A 249 12.45 36.33 3.18
C ARG A 249 13.77 36.89 2.65
N LEU A 250 14.73 36.01 2.34
CA LEU A 250 16.02 36.41 1.80
C LEU A 250 15.90 36.97 0.37
N ILE A 251 14.99 36.40 -0.43
CA ILE A 251 14.76 36.80 -1.83
C ILE A 251 13.95 38.11 -1.91
N GLN A 252 12.90 38.26 -1.11
CA GLN A 252 11.93 39.35 -1.29
C GLN A 252 12.38 40.70 -0.72
N ARG A 253 13.43 40.77 0.13
CA ARG A 253 13.92 42.03 0.75
C ARG A 253 12.84 42.89 1.44
N ASP A 254 11.66 42.34 1.66
CA ASP A 254 10.51 43.02 2.21
C ASP A 254 10.18 42.39 3.57
N ASP A 255 10.17 43.22 4.62
CA ASP A 255 9.78 42.86 5.99
C ASP A 255 8.25 42.62 6.11
N ALA A 256 7.61 42.17 5.05
CA ALA A 256 6.22 41.74 5.09
C ALA A 256 6.16 40.50 5.99
N LEU A 257 5.54 40.65 7.16
CA LEU A 257 5.23 39.57 8.09
C LEU A 257 4.40 38.50 7.36
N VAL A 258 5.05 37.52 6.74
CA VAL A 258 4.39 36.32 6.22
C VAL A 258 3.80 35.62 7.43
N MET A 259 2.51 35.81 7.66
CA MET A 259 1.79 35.11 8.73
C MET A 259 1.94 33.62 8.47
N PRO A 260 2.51 32.84 9.41
CA PRO A 260 2.69 31.42 9.20
C PRO A 260 1.32 30.78 9.00
N LEU A 261 1.14 30.15 7.83
CA LEU A 261 -0.08 29.41 7.52
C LEU A 261 -0.30 28.38 8.62
N LYS A 262 -1.46 28.45 9.26
CA LYS A 262 -1.81 27.56 10.35
C LYS A 262 -1.88 26.13 9.83
N THR A 263 -1.05 25.24 10.36
CA THR A 263 -1.07 23.84 9.96
C THR A 263 -2.43 23.21 10.25
N PRO A 264 -2.98 22.42 9.32
CA PRO A 264 -4.24 21.72 9.54
C PRO A 264 -4.14 20.82 10.76
N ARG A 265 -5.23 20.70 11.53
CA ARG A 265 -5.26 19.74 12.64
C ARG A 265 -5.39 18.33 12.08
N LYS A 266 -4.60 17.38 12.58
CA LYS A 266 -4.80 15.94 12.33
C LYS A 266 -6.17 15.56 12.91
N SER A 267 -7.10 15.14 12.05
CA SER A 267 -8.43 14.67 12.44
C SER A 267 -8.62 13.25 11.93
N HIS A 268 -9.18 12.39 12.77
CA HIS A 268 -9.59 11.05 12.33
C HIS A 268 -10.84 11.18 11.45
N LEU A 269 -10.79 10.52 10.30
CA LEU A 269 -11.91 10.42 9.38
C LEU A 269 -12.73 9.17 9.73
N ILE A 270 -14.00 9.18 9.35
CA ILE A 270 -14.86 8.01 9.49
C ILE A 270 -14.69 7.19 8.22
N PHE A 271 -13.90 6.13 8.34
CA PHE A 271 -13.73 5.12 7.31
C PHE A 271 -14.03 3.74 7.93
N PRO A 272 -14.64 2.80 7.19
CA PRO A 272 -15.32 3.02 5.92
C PRO A 272 -16.47 4.04 6.07
N PRO A 273 -16.85 4.78 5.01
CA PRO A 273 -17.96 5.73 5.09
C PRO A 273 -19.25 5.03 5.54
N ARG A 274 -19.99 5.57 6.53
CA ARG A 274 -21.17 4.89 7.11
C ARG A 274 -22.28 4.50 6.12
N LYS A 275 -22.36 5.19 4.98
CA LYS A 275 -23.35 4.91 3.93
C LYS A 275 -22.84 3.92 2.87
N SER A 276 -21.59 3.48 2.98
CA SER A 276 -21.02 2.49 2.09
C SER A 276 -21.23 1.09 2.65
N THR A 277 -21.10 0.10 1.78
CA THR A 277 -21.10 -1.33 2.11
C THR A 277 -19.70 -1.89 2.31
N LEU A 278 -18.70 -1.01 2.42
CA LEU A 278 -17.31 -1.39 2.63
C LEU A 278 -17.09 -1.82 4.08
N LYS A 279 -16.19 -2.78 4.27
CA LYS A 279 -15.67 -3.16 5.57
C LYS A 279 -14.15 -3.11 5.53
N ILE A 280 -13.53 -3.03 6.70
CA ILE A 280 -12.10 -3.25 6.81
C ILE A 280 -11.80 -4.71 6.43
N PRO A 281 -10.95 -4.97 5.42
CA PRO A 281 -10.61 -6.33 5.01
C PRO A 281 -9.79 -7.04 6.09
N GLU A 282 -9.79 -8.37 6.06
CA GLU A 282 -8.81 -9.12 6.84
C GLU A 282 -7.41 -8.80 6.30
N THR A 283 -6.48 -8.45 7.18
CA THR A 283 -5.23 -7.80 6.82
C THR A 283 -4.06 -8.44 7.55
N LEU A 284 -3.00 -8.75 6.80
CA LEU A 284 -1.69 -9.12 7.33
C LEU A 284 -0.64 -8.13 6.82
N LEU A 285 -0.08 -7.33 7.71
CA LEU A 285 1.01 -6.42 7.42
C LEU A 285 2.34 -7.06 7.84
N LEU A 286 3.16 -7.39 6.84
CA LEU A 286 4.49 -7.94 7.00
C LEU A 286 5.51 -6.82 6.84
N TYR A 287 6.51 -6.76 7.71
CA TYR A 287 7.55 -5.75 7.62
C TYR A 287 8.90 -6.28 8.09
N ASP A 288 9.95 -5.75 7.48
CA ASP A 288 11.31 -5.97 7.94
C ASP A 288 11.64 -5.02 9.10
N SER A 289 12.32 -5.55 10.11
CA SER A 289 12.88 -4.77 11.20
C SER A 289 14.23 -4.18 10.80
N GLN A 290 14.50 -2.94 11.24
CA GLN A 290 15.86 -2.40 11.13
C GLN A 290 16.77 -3.13 12.12
N PRO A 291 18.01 -3.48 11.74
CA PRO A 291 18.95 -4.06 12.67
C PRO A 291 19.16 -3.10 13.85
N PRO A 292 19.18 -3.62 15.10
CA PRO A 292 19.30 -2.77 16.27
C PRO A 292 20.62 -1.98 16.21
N PRO A 293 20.62 -0.68 16.58
CA PRO A 293 21.84 0.09 16.63
C PRO A 293 22.83 -0.56 17.61
N PRO A 294 24.14 -0.58 17.30
CA PRO A 294 25.15 -1.12 18.20
C PRO A 294 25.14 -0.32 19.50
N THR A 295 24.54 -0.86 20.56
CA THR A 295 24.51 -0.26 21.89
C THR A 295 24.96 -1.26 22.95
N PRO A 296 25.69 -0.80 24.00
CA PRO A 296 26.26 -1.66 25.02
C PRO A 296 25.16 -2.30 25.90
N PRO A 297 25.47 -3.42 26.57
CA PRO A 297 24.48 -4.27 27.23
C PRO A 297 23.79 -3.51 28.35
N ARG A 298 22.49 -3.21 28.19
CA ARG A 298 21.65 -2.76 29.30
C ARG A 298 20.91 -3.93 29.91
N THR A 299 21.06 -4.03 31.23
CA THR A 299 20.45 -5.02 32.10
C THR A 299 18.93 -5.02 31.97
N LYS A 300 18.40 -6.25 31.84
CA LYS A 300 16.98 -6.57 31.77
C LYS A 300 16.24 -5.94 32.95
N THR A 301 15.16 -5.19 32.69
CA THR A 301 13.98 -5.14 33.57
C THR A 301 12.81 -4.42 32.89
N ARG A 302 11.62 -5.02 33.07
CA ARG A 302 10.26 -4.61 32.67
C ARG A 302 9.84 -4.78 31.20
N LYS A 303 8.74 -5.53 31.02
CA LYS A 303 7.84 -5.50 29.85
C LYS A 303 7.27 -4.08 29.70
N THR A 304 8.06 -3.15 29.18
CA THR A 304 7.55 -1.87 28.70
C THR A 304 6.97 -2.09 27.31
N ARG A 305 5.76 -1.55 27.04
CA ARG A 305 5.23 -1.36 25.69
C ARG A 305 6.40 -1.04 24.75
N ARG A 306 6.58 -1.82 23.67
CA ARG A 306 7.60 -1.56 22.64
C ARG A 306 7.58 -0.05 22.37
N ALA A 307 8.71 0.62 22.61
CA ALA A 307 8.82 2.04 22.33
C ALA A 307 8.61 2.21 20.83
N LYS A 308 7.66 3.06 20.41
CA LYS A 308 7.39 3.33 18.98
C LYS A 308 8.71 3.62 18.27
N SER A 309 8.95 2.97 17.13
CA SER A 309 10.18 3.12 16.36
C SER A 309 10.39 4.60 16.01
N PRO A 310 11.56 5.19 16.31
CA PRO A 310 11.82 6.57 15.94
C PRO A 310 12.10 6.66 14.44
N GLY A 311 11.34 7.51 13.74
CA GLY A 311 11.56 7.78 12.31
C GLY A 311 10.66 7.01 11.36
N ASN A 312 10.86 7.26 10.07
CA ASN A 312 10.15 6.56 9.00
C ASN A 312 10.86 5.21 8.74
N THR A 313 10.19 4.11 9.06
CA THR A 313 10.62 2.73 8.83
C THR A 313 9.45 1.91 8.28
N PHE A 314 9.70 0.74 7.68
CA PHE A 314 8.61 -0.16 7.27
C PHE A 314 7.75 -0.60 8.46
N GLU A 315 8.38 -0.84 9.63
CA GLU A 315 7.67 -1.08 10.89
C GLU A 315 6.75 0.11 11.25
N ALA A 316 7.26 1.35 11.23
CA ALA A 316 6.47 2.53 11.58
C ALA A 316 5.29 2.75 10.61
N GLN A 317 5.49 2.50 9.32
CA GLN A 317 4.43 2.55 8.29
C GLN A 317 3.34 1.51 8.60
N ALA A 318 3.72 0.26 8.84
CA ALA A 318 2.80 -0.83 9.12
C ALA A 318 2.07 -0.62 10.46
N GLU A 319 2.76 -0.17 11.50
CA GLU A 319 2.17 0.14 12.81
C GLU A 319 1.15 1.29 12.71
N GLU A 320 1.46 2.39 12.01
CA GLU A 320 0.50 3.49 11.84
C GLU A 320 -0.77 3.01 11.14
N LEU A 321 -0.65 2.30 10.02
CA LEU A 321 -1.80 1.80 9.28
C LEU A 321 -2.62 0.80 10.13
N ALA A 322 -1.97 -0.14 10.82
CA ALA A 322 -2.65 -1.10 11.66
C ALA A 322 -3.43 -0.42 12.80
N GLU A 323 -2.84 0.55 13.49
CA GLU A 323 -3.51 1.32 14.54
C GLU A 323 -4.77 2.03 14.00
N LEU A 324 -4.68 2.60 12.79
CA LEU A 324 -5.80 3.28 12.14
C LEU A 324 -6.92 2.31 11.75
N MET A 325 -6.58 1.17 11.14
CA MET A 325 -7.54 0.15 10.73
C MET A 325 -8.23 -0.51 11.93
N ARG A 326 -7.48 -0.87 12.98
CA ARG A 326 -8.04 -1.44 14.22
C ARG A 326 -9.00 -0.48 14.88
N ARG A 327 -8.59 0.79 15.02
CA ARG A 327 -9.48 1.83 15.55
C ARG A 327 -10.74 2.00 14.70
N SER A 328 -10.63 1.92 13.38
CA SER A 328 -11.78 1.96 12.48
C SER A 328 -12.74 0.80 12.77
N VAL A 329 -12.23 -0.42 12.92
CA VAL A 329 -13.05 -1.59 13.31
C VAL A 329 -13.76 -1.33 14.64
N ASP A 330 -13.05 -0.86 15.67
CA ASP A 330 -13.61 -0.63 17.00
C ASP A 330 -14.67 0.49 17.01
N VAL A 331 -14.33 1.63 16.42
CA VAL A 331 -15.10 2.88 16.56
C VAL A 331 -16.20 3.01 15.52
N VAL A 332 -16.01 2.45 14.32
CA VAL A 332 -16.96 2.57 13.21
C VAL A 332 -17.79 1.30 13.10
N GLU A 333 -17.17 0.13 12.92
CA GLU A 333 -17.94 -1.11 12.69
C GLU A 333 -18.56 -1.67 13.98
N LEU A 334 -17.76 -1.89 15.02
CA LEU A 334 -18.20 -2.58 16.24
C LEU A 334 -19.06 -1.66 17.12
N LYS A 335 -18.75 -0.36 17.18
CA LYS A 335 -19.57 0.59 17.93
C LYS A 335 -20.98 0.74 17.37
N GLU A 336 -21.18 0.57 16.07
CA GLU A 336 -22.52 0.55 15.46
C GLU A 336 -23.28 -0.74 15.83
N ARG A 337 -22.62 -1.90 15.83
CA ARG A 337 -23.22 -3.19 16.24
C ARG A 337 -23.54 -3.26 17.74
N SER A 338 -22.74 -2.60 18.57
CA SER A 338 -22.93 -2.53 20.02
C SER A 338 -24.24 -1.87 20.45
N LYS A 339 -24.94 -1.17 19.55
CA LYS A 339 -26.27 -0.62 19.80
C LYS A 339 -27.37 -1.68 19.78
N TRP A 340 -27.06 -2.87 19.26
CA TRP A 340 -28.01 -3.94 19.01
C TRP A 340 -27.66 -5.23 19.76
N ASP A 341 -26.38 -5.47 20.08
CA ASP A 341 -25.92 -6.66 20.82
C ASP A 341 -25.36 -6.31 22.20
N GLU A 342 -25.97 -6.85 23.26
CA GLU A 342 -25.56 -6.66 24.67
C GLU A 342 -24.36 -7.57 25.08
N ASP A 343 -24.12 -8.69 24.38
CA ASP A 343 -23.14 -9.73 24.75
C ASP A 343 -21.83 -9.67 23.94
N MET A 344 -21.18 -8.50 23.87
CA MET A 344 -19.96 -8.34 23.06
C MET A 344 -18.72 -8.10 23.92
N LYS A 345 -18.26 -9.16 24.62
CA LYS A 345 -16.98 -9.17 25.38
C LYS A 345 -15.72 -9.26 24.49
N ASP A 346 -15.85 -9.61 23.21
CA ASP A 346 -14.72 -9.93 22.32
C ASP A 346 -14.33 -8.79 21.35
N LYS A 347 -14.71 -7.53 21.64
CA LYS A 347 -14.51 -6.42 20.69
C LYS A 347 -13.04 -6.10 20.38
N GLU A 348 -12.20 -6.09 21.42
CA GLU A 348 -10.77 -5.75 21.27
C GLU A 348 -9.99 -6.85 20.54
N ASP A 349 -10.41 -8.11 20.71
CA ASP A 349 -9.82 -9.25 20.03
C ASP A 349 -10.18 -9.28 18.54
N GLU A 350 -11.38 -8.83 18.15
CA GLU A 350 -11.78 -8.84 16.74
C GLU A 350 -10.94 -7.89 15.87
N ALA A 351 -10.64 -6.68 16.35
CA ALA A 351 -9.80 -5.74 15.60
C ALA A 351 -8.38 -6.28 15.41
N HIS A 352 -7.80 -6.90 16.44
CA HIS A 352 -6.47 -7.52 16.38
C HIS A 352 -6.47 -8.81 15.54
N ARG A 353 -7.53 -9.62 15.61
CA ARG A 353 -7.72 -10.80 14.77
C ARG A 353 -7.78 -10.42 13.30
N ARG A 354 -8.50 -9.33 12.98
CA ARG A 354 -8.73 -8.85 11.62
C ARG A 354 -7.52 -8.15 11.02
N VAL A 355 -6.77 -7.39 11.81
CA VAL A 355 -5.59 -6.64 11.34
C VAL A 355 -4.35 -7.09 12.10
N GLN A 356 -3.57 -7.96 11.48
CA GLN A 356 -2.39 -8.59 12.06
C GLN A 356 -1.10 -7.90 11.57
N LEU A 357 -0.10 -7.86 12.43
CA LEU A 357 1.24 -7.32 12.17
C LEU A 357 2.25 -8.41 12.44
N MET A 358 3.25 -8.55 11.57
CA MET A 358 4.32 -9.52 11.76
C MET A 358 5.66 -8.98 11.27
N ASP A 359 6.64 -9.02 12.18
CA ASP A 359 8.06 -8.80 11.90
C ASP A 359 8.62 -10.07 11.25
N VAL A 360 9.10 -9.95 10.02
CA VAL A 360 9.59 -11.09 9.22
C VAL A 360 11.13 -11.19 9.21
N GLY A 361 11.79 -10.45 10.09
CA GLY A 361 13.23 -10.44 10.27
C GLY A 361 13.89 -9.16 9.77
N PRO A 362 15.24 -9.11 9.77
CA PRO A 362 15.98 -7.95 9.32
C PRO A 362 15.86 -7.77 7.80
N GLU A 363 15.90 -6.52 7.36
CA GLU A 363 15.91 -6.16 5.94
C GLU A 363 17.04 -6.87 5.19
N MET A 364 16.69 -7.58 4.12
CA MET A 364 17.63 -8.30 3.28
C MET A 364 18.03 -7.47 2.05
N LYS A 365 19.10 -7.89 1.36
CA LYS A 365 19.51 -7.23 0.11
C LYS A 365 18.50 -7.46 -1.02
N ASN A 366 17.89 -8.64 -1.08
CA ASN A 366 16.78 -8.93 -1.99
C ASN A 366 15.48 -8.35 -1.44
N ILE A 367 14.55 -8.07 -2.35
CA ILE A 367 13.25 -7.44 -2.09
C ILE A 367 12.18 -8.53 -1.79
N GLU A 368 12.61 -9.79 -1.77
CA GLU A 368 11.75 -10.95 -1.59
C GLU A 368 11.48 -11.20 -0.11
N LEU A 369 10.27 -11.66 0.17
CA LEU A 369 9.84 -12.04 1.51
C LEU A 369 10.67 -13.22 2.01
N SER A 370 11.16 -13.16 3.25
CA SER A 370 11.92 -14.24 3.89
C SER A 370 11.11 -15.54 3.95
N ASP A 371 11.77 -16.70 4.00
CA ASP A 371 11.10 -18.01 4.08
C ASP A 371 10.09 -18.08 5.24
N GLY A 372 10.46 -17.50 6.39
CA GLY A 372 9.57 -17.39 7.55
C GLY A 372 8.35 -16.50 7.28
N GLY A 373 8.54 -15.38 6.57
CA GLY A 373 7.45 -14.51 6.13
C GLY A 373 6.54 -15.19 5.10
N GLN A 374 7.12 -15.94 4.15
CA GLN A 374 6.38 -16.70 3.14
C GLN A 374 5.50 -17.78 3.78
N GLN A 375 6.05 -18.53 4.74
CA GLN A 375 5.30 -19.53 5.49
C GLN A 375 4.16 -18.89 6.29
N ALA A 376 4.41 -17.74 6.93
CA ALA A 376 3.38 -17.02 7.67
C ALA A 376 2.25 -16.52 6.76
N ALA A 377 2.59 -15.96 5.59
CA ALA A 377 1.62 -15.54 4.58
C ALA A 377 0.77 -16.72 4.10
N LEU A 378 1.39 -17.86 3.80
CA LEU A 378 0.68 -19.06 3.34
C LEU A 378 -0.25 -19.61 4.42
N THR A 379 0.22 -19.73 5.67
CA THR A 379 -0.63 -20.16 6.79
C THR A 379 -1.80 -19.20 6.99
N TRP A 380 -1.58 -17.89 6.85
CA TRP A 380 -2.64 -16.90 6.95
C TRP A 380 -3.69 -17.05 5.84
N LEU A 381 -3.27 -17.36 4.61
CA LEU A 381 -4.18 -17.65 3.48
C LEU A 381 -5.01 -18.92 3.73
N GLN A 382 -4.37 -20.00 4.20
CA GLN A 382 -5.02 -21.30 4.43
C GLN A 382 -6.11 -21.25 5.51
N HIS A 383 -5.99 -20.37 6.49
CA HIS A 383 -7.05 -20.18 7.50
C HIS A 383 -8.33 -19.52 6.93
N ARG A 384 -8.30 -19.07 5.66
CA ARG A 384 -9.31 -18.20 5.05
C ARG A 384 -9.82 -18.66 3.68
N SER A 385 -9.10 -19.58 3.04
CA SER A 385 -9.60 -20.44 1.95
C SER A 385 -10.42 -21.58 2.53
#